data_AF-A0A8G0VLP3-F1
#
_entry.id   AF-A0A8G0VLP3-F1
#
_cell.length_a   1.000
_cell.length_b   1.000
_cell.length_c   1.000
_cell.angle_alpha   90.00
_cell.angle_beta   90.00
_cell.angle_gamma   90.00
#
_symmetry.space_group_name_H-M   'P 1'
#
loop_
_entity.id
_entity.type
_entity.pdbx_description
1 polymer ?
#
loop_
_entity_poly.entity_id
_entity_poly.type
_entity_poly.pdbx_seq_one_letter_code
_entity_poly.pdbx_strand_id
1 'polypeptide(L)'
;ELWRVARGIARAQGLGELGSAPGKDVKVDLATKNNDPYALFALLDLYQASKVKDYLSLAEKVGDNIISTRYQNGFFMADPNRQYADVDTIEPYALLALEAAVRNKPQSVAPFLNGAGFTEGGYRMEDGSTRVSTRDN
;
A
#
# COMPACT_ATOMS: atom_id res chain seq x y z
N GLU A 1 -23.05 -7.55 1.26
CA GLU A 1 -21.86 -8.42 1.41
C GLU A 1 -20.51 -7.78 1.08
N LEU A 2 -20.22 -7.35 -0.16
CA LEU A 2 -18.88 -6.81 -0.52
C LEU A 2 -18.43 -5.63 0.37
N TRP A 3 -19.32 -4.66 0.61
CA TRP A 3 -19.03 -3.52 1.49
C TRP A 3 -18.70 -3.92 2.93
N ARG A 4 -19.34 -4.98 3.44
CA ARG A 4 -19.11 -5.48 4.81
C ARG A 4 -17.67 -5.98 4.97
N VAL A 5 -17.12 -6.64 3.94
CA VAL A 5 -15.72 -7.10 3.93
C VAL A 5 -14.77 -5.92 3.90
N ALA A 6 -14.97 -4.95 3.00
CA ALA A 6 -14.13 -3.75 2.90
C ALA A 6 -14.07 -2.98 4.23
N ARG A 7 -15.22 -2.74 4.87
CA ARG A 7 -15.30 -2.12 6.19
C ARG A 7 -14.58 -2.92 7.26
N GLY A 8 -14.75 -4.25 7.27
CA GLY A 8 -14.12 -5.14 8.23
C GLY A 8 -12.59 -5.08 8.15
N ILE A 9 -12.05 -5.15 6.92
CA ILE A 9 -10.61 -5.03 6.67
C ILE A 9 -10.10 -3.66 7.12
N ALA A 10 -10.78 -2.57 6.74
CA ALA A 10 -10.35 -1.22 7.11
C ALA A 10 -10.28 -1.02 8.63
N ARG A 11 -11.29 -1.49 9.37
CA ARG A 11 -11.27 -1.44 10.84
C ARG A 11 -10.11 -2.25 11.42
N ALA A 12 -9.88 -3.47 10.92
CA ALA A 12 -8.78 -4.33 11.37
C ALA A 12 -7.41 -3.72 11.05
N GLN A 13 -7.30 -2.96 9.97
CA GLN A 13 -6.09 -2.26 9.53
C GLN A 13 -5.88 -0.90 10.23
N GLY A 14 -6.74 -0.54 11.19
CA GLY A 14 -6.62 0.73 11.92
C GLY A 14 -6.91 1.96 11.05
N LEU A 15 -7.76 1.82 10.02
CA LEU A 15 -8.18 2.92 9.15
C LEU A 15 -9.48 3.60 9.62
N GLY A 16 -10.06 3.11 10.72
CA GLY A 16 -11.34 3.58 11.25
C GLY A 16 -12.54 2.96 10.54
N GLU A 17 -13.60 3.75 10.39
CA GLU A 17 -14.89 3.33 9.84
C GLU A 17 -15.14 3.94 8.46
N LEU A 18 -15.21 3.10 7.42
CA LEU A 18 -15.55 3.53 6.06
C LEU A 18 -17.02 3.93 5.88
N GLY A 19 -17.89 3.66 6.87
CA GLY A 19 -19.29 4.05 6.87
C GLY A 19 -20.24 2.89 6.59
N SER A 20 -21.51 3.05 6.97
CA SER A 20 -22.56 2.01 6.79
C SER A 20 -22.80 1.67 5.31
N ALA A 21 -22.60 2.65 4.44
CA ALA A 21 -22.50 2.59 2.99
C ALA A 21 -21.50 3.67 2.53
N PRO A 22 -21.07 3.71 1.25
CA PRO A 22 -20.19 4.77 0.77
C PRO A 22 -20.75 6.17 1.09
N GLY A 23 -20.01 6.96 1.87
CA GLY A 23 -20.40 8.33 2.23
C GLY A 23 -21.44 8.45 3.34
N LYS A 24 -21.85 7.35 3.98
CA LYS A 24 -22.80 7.37 5.10
C LYS A 24 -22.12 6.96 6.40
N ASP A 25 -22.22 7.79 7.44
CA ASP A 25 -21.65 7.52 8.77
C ASP A 25 -20.14 7.25 8.74
N VAL A 26 -19.42 7.91 7.81
CA VAL A 26 -17.96 7.77 7.64
C VAL A 26 -17.26 8.36 8.86
N LYS A 27 -16.34 7.59 9.45
CA LYS A 27 -15.50 8.00 10.59
C LYS A 27 -14.11 7.36 10.43
N VAL A 28 -13.43 7.75 9.35
CA VAL A 28 -12.05 7.34 9.08
C VAL A 28 -11.10 7.85 10.16
N ASP A 29 -10.00 7.13 10.39
CA ASP A 29 -8.99 7.51 11.37
C ASP A 29 -7.83 8.29 10.73
N LEU A 30 -7.90 9.62 10.78
CA LEU A 30 -6.82 10.50 10.27
C LEU A 30 -5.59 10.55 11.19
N ALA A 31 -5.64 9.91 12.37
CA ALA A 31 -4.50 9.71 13.26
C ALA A 31 -3.84 8.33 13.05
N THR A 32 -4.29 7.55 12.06
CA THR A 32 -3.76 6.23 11.76
C THR A 32 -2.24 6.25 11.55
N LYS A 33 -1.60 5.15 11.94
CA LYS A 33 -0.18 4.87 11.64
C LYS A 33 -0.02 3.93 10.45
N ASN A 34 -1.12 3.54 9.80
CA ASN A 34 -1.08 2.67 8.64
C ASN A 34 -0.20 3.30 7.55
N ASN A 35 0.76 2.53 7.05
CA ASN A 35 1.72 2.91 6.02
C ASN A 35 1.73 1.86 4.89
N ASP A 36 0.64 1.12 4.71
CA ASP A 36 0.56 0.03 3.75
C ASP A 36 0.15 0.58 2.36
N PRO A 37 0.98 0.44 1.32
CA PRO A 37 0.63 0.86 -0.04
C PRO A 37 -0.63 0.16 -0.57
N TYR A 38 -0.95 -1.07 -0.12
CA TYR A 38 -2.18 -1.74 -0.50
C TYR A 38 -3.43 -1.05 0.06
N ALA A 39 -3.35 -0.56 1.30
CA ALA A 39 -4.43 0.21 1.91
C ALA A 39 -4.64 1.53 1.15
N LEU A 40 -3.55 2.18 0.74
CA LEU A 40 -3.61 3.40 -0.07
C LEU A 40 -4.33 3.14 -1.40
N PHE A 41 -3.93 2.12 -2.18
CA PHE A 41 -4.62 1.77 -3.42
C PHE A 41 -6.11 1.49 -3.21
N ALA A 42 -6.46 0.72 -2.19
CA ALA A 42 -7.86 0.41 -1.88
C ALA A 42 -8.67 1.67 -1.54
N LEU A 43 -8.10 2.63 -0.82
CA LEU A 43 -8.76 3.91 -0.51
C LEU A 43 -8.96 4.76 -1.77
N LEU A 44 -8.02 4.74 -2.71
CA LEU A 44 -8.16 5.41 -4.00
C LEU A 44 -9.27 4.79 -4.84
N ASP A 45 -9.40 3.46 -4.88
CA ASP A 45 -10.50 2.77 -5.57
C ASP A 45 -11.87 3.18 -4.97
N LEU A 46 -11.94 3.23 -3.64
CA LEU A 46 -13.12 3.68 -2.92
C LEU A 46 -13.47 5.14 -3.24
N TYR A 47 -12.47 6.02 -3.26
CA TYR A 47 -12.66 7.42 -3.64
C TYR A 47 -13.08 7.55 -5.11
N GLN A 48 -12.46 6.80 -6.02
CA GLN A 48 -12.76 6.87 -7.44
C GLN A 48 -14.22 6.50 -7.72
N ALA A 49 -14.71 5.45 -7.08
CA ALA A 49 -16.08 4.95 -7.24
C ALA A 49 -17.13 5.82 -6.53
N SER A 50 -16.82 6.35 -5.34
CA SER A 50 -17.83 7.02 -4.49
C SER A 50 -17.75 8.55 -4.47
N LYS A 51 -16.58 9.12 -4.83
CA LYS A 51 -16.22 10.55 -4.70
C LYS A 51 -16.29 11.09 -3.27
N VAL A 52 -16.28 10.22 -2.26
CA VAL A 52 -16.27 10.59 -0.85
C VAL A 52 -14.87 11.06 -0.46
N LYS A 53 -14.74 12.36 -0.15
CA LYS A 53 -13.44 13.02 0.11
C LYS A 53 -12.69 12.42 1.29
N ASP A 54 -13.39 11.93 2.31
CA ASP A 54 -12.77 11.34 3.49
C ASP A 54 -11.86 10.14 3.15
N TYR A 55 -12.19 9.38 2.10
CA TYR A 55 -11.34 8.27 1.65
C TYR A 55 -10.05 8.77 0.99
N LEU A 56 -10.12 9.88 0.24
CA LEU A 56 -8.94 10.52 -0.32
C LEU A 56 -8.07 11.12 0.78
N SER A 57 -8.66 11.82 1.75
CA SER A 57 -7.92 12.40 2.88
C SER A 57 -7.25 11.33 3.75
N LEU A 58 -7.90 10.17 3.92
CA LEU A 58 -7.26 9.03 4.58
C LEU A 58 -6.12 8.44 3.72
N ALA A 59 -6.28 8.38 2.40
CA ALA A 59 -5.21 7.93 1.49
C ALA A 59 -3.99 8.87 1.54
N GLU A 60 -4.21 10.19 1.58
CA GLU A 60 -3.17 11.20 1.81
C GLU A 60 -2.42 10.92 3.12
N LYS A 61 -3.15 10.67 4.21
CA LYS A 61 -2.54 10.32 5.51
C LYS A 61 -1.70 9.04 5.46
N VAL A 62 -2.16 8.01 4.76
CA VAL A 62 -1.37 6.78 4.55
C VAL A 62 -0.14 7.08 3.70
N GLY A 63 -0.24 7.93 2.68
CA GLY A 63 0.88 8.40 1.87
C GLY A 63 1.95 9.13 2.70
N ASP A 64 1.54 10.04 3.59
CA ASP A 64 2.45 10.72 4.52
C ASP A 64 3.17 9.71 5.44
N ASN A 65 2.44 8.70 5.91
CA ASN A 65 3.01 7.65 6.75
C ASN A 65 4.01 6.77 5.96
N ILE A 66 3.72 6.45 4.70
CA ILE A 66 4.67 5.73 3.81
C ILE A 66 5.98 6.52 3.70
N ILE A 67 5.91 7.81 3.38
CA ILE A 67 7.11 8.65 3.25
C ILE A 67 7.87 8.72 4.58
N SER A 68 7.18 9.03 5.68
CA SER A 68 7.84 9.26 6.97
C SER A 68 8.44 7.99 7.61
N THR A 69 7.94 6.80 7.27
CA THR A 69 8.38 5.56 7.93
C THR A 69 9.13 4.61 7.00
N ARG A 70 8.81 4.57 5.71
CA ARG A 70 9.38 3.63 4.74
C ARG A 70 10.44 4.23 3.83
N TYR A 71 10.46 5.55 3.65
CA TYR A 71 11.51 6.20 2.86
C TYR A 71 12.77 6.38 3.70
N GLN A 72 13.76 5.51 3.49
CA GLN A 72 14.97 5.38 4.29
C GLN A 72 16.17 5.35 3.38
N ASN A 73 17.16 6.22 3.65
CA ASN A 73 18.43 6.26 2.91
C ASN A 73 18.28 6.35 1.38
N GLY A 74 17.23 7.01 0.88
CA GLY A 74 16.96 7.18 -0.54
C GLY A 74 16.13 6.06 -1.21
N PHE A 75 15.77 5.01 -0.46
CA PHE A 75 14.97 3.88 -0.94
C PHE A 75 13.67 3.74 -0.13
N PHE A 76 12.68 3.03 -0.66
CA PHE A 76 11.53 2.58 0.12
C PHE A 76 11.79 1.17 0.65
N MET A 77 11.60 0.97 1.96
CA MET A 77 11.81 -0.31 2.63
C MET A 77 10.67 -0.56 3.62
N ALA A 78 10.14 -1.78 3.61
CA ALA A 78 9.03 -2.17 4.50
C ALA A 78 9.43 -2.17 5.99
N ASP A 79 10.70 -2.43 6.29
CA ASP A 79 11.27 -2.40 7.64
C ASP A 79 12.68 -1.77 7.56
N PRO A 80 13.04 -0.81 8.44
CA PRO A 80 14.34 -0.15 8.44
C PRO A 80 15.52 -1.10 8.72
N ASN A 81 15.28 -2.29 9.26
CA ASN A 81 16.30 -3.31 9.51
C ASN A 81 16.54 -4.24 8.31
N ARG A 82 15.84 -4.05 7.18
CA ARG A 82 16.08 -4.82 5.95
C ARG A 82 17.47 -4.50 5.40
N GLN A 83 18.20 -5.55 5.03
CA GLN A 83 19.54 -5.41 4.44
C GLN A 83 19.50 -4.87 3.01
N TYR A 84 18.44 -5.20 2.26
CA TYR A 84 18.27 -4.82 0.86
C TYR A 84 16.90 -4.17 0.65
N ALA A 85 16.87 -3.15 -0.20
CA ALA A 85 15.63 -2.59 -0.74
C ALA A 85 15.31 -3.27 -2.07
N ASP A 86 14.02 -3.57 -2.28
CA ASP A 86 13.53 -4.00 -3.58
C ASP A 86 13.28 -2.76 -4.46
N VAL A 87 13.76 -2.80 -5.71
CA VAL A 87 13.50 -1.73 -6.68
C VAL A 87 12.11 -1.83 -7.31
N ASP A 88 11.46 -3.00 -7.22
CA ASP A 88 10.07 -3.23 -7.63
C ASP A 88 9.05 -2.93 -6.51
N THR A 89 9.50 -2.24 -5.45
CA THR A 89 8.65 -1.88 -4.31
C THR A 89 7.50 -0.95 -4.74
N ILE A 90 6.32 -1.18 -4.15
CA ILE A 90 5.07 -0.55 -4.62
C ILE A 90 4.69 0.74 -3.89
N GLU A 91 5.41 1.13 -2.84
CA GLU A 91 5.27 2.41 -2.14
C GLU A 91 5.28 3.61 -3.11
N PRO A 92 6.31 3.79 -3.98
CA PRO A 92 6.31 4.89 -4.93
C PRO A 92 5.18 4.78 -5.97
N TYR A 93 4.75 3.57 -6.32
CA TYR A 93 3.61 3.38 -7.22
C TYR A 93 2.32 3.90 -6.57
N ALA A 94 2.05 3.51 -5.32
CA ALA A 94 0.90 4.00 -4.56
C ALA A 94 0.92 5.53 -4.42
N LEU A 95 2.09 6.12 -4.14
CA LEU A 95 2.25 7.58 -4.04
C LEU A 95 1.98 8.30 -5.37
N LEU A 96 2.43 7.76 -6.50
CA LEU A 96 2.11 8.32 -7.82
C LEU A 96 0.62 8.22 -8.15
N ALA A 97 -0.03 7.11 -7.79
CA ALA A 97 -1.47 6.95 -7.98
C ALA A 97 -2.27 7.95 -7.13
N LEU A 98 -1.84 8.22 -5.89
CA LEU A 98 -2.41 9.26 -5.04
C LEU A 98 -2.29 10.64 -5.70
N GLU A 99 -1.08 11.00 -6.15
CA GLU A 99 -0.84 12.29 -6.81
C GLU A 99 -1.69 12.45 -8.08
N ALA A 100 -1.81 11.37 -8.86
CA ALA A 100 -2.67 11.32 -10.04
C ALA A 100 -4.15 11.55 -9.67
N ALA A 101 -4.64 10.97 -8.57
CA ALA A 101 -6.00 11.16 -8.09
C ALA A 101 -6.24 12.62 -7.63
N VAL A 102 -5.31 13.20 -6.86
CA VAL A 102 -5.37 14.61 -6.40
C VAL A 102 -5.39 15.57 -7.59
N ARG A 103 -4.59 15.31 -8.63
CA ARG A 103 -4.53 16.13 -9.85
C ARG A 103 -5.69 15.87 -10.83
N ASN A 104 -6.64 14.99 -10.51
CA ASN A 104 -7.70 14.55 -11.41
C ASN A 104 -7.17 13.99 -12.74
N LYS A 105 -6.05 13.24 -12.68
CA LYS A 105 -5.41 12.57 -13.81
C LYS A 105 -5.12 11.09 -13.53
N PRO A 106 -6.10 10.29 -13.08
CA PRO A 106 -5.87 8.89 -12.72
C PRO A 106 -5.25 8.05 -13.86
N GLN A 107 -5.55 8.38 -15.11
CA GLN A 107 -5.00 7.74 -16.30
C GLN A 107 -3.50 8.03 -16.57
N SER A 108 -2.87 8.95 -15.81
CA SER A 108 -1.44 9.24 -15.92
C SER A 108 -0.56 8.18 -15.27
N VAL A 109 -1.15 7.24 -14.54
CA VAL A 109 -0.48 6.11 -13.90
C VAL A 109 -1.16 4.83 -14.40
N ALA A 110 -0.37 3.78 -14.64
CA ALA A 110 -0.90 2.50 -15.08
C ALA A 110 -1.85 1.90 -14.01
N PRO A 111 -2.81 1.04 -14.38
CA PRO A 111 -3.63 0.33 -13.40
C PRO A 111 -2.79 -0.60 -12.54
N PHE A 112 -2.99 -0.56 -11.23
CA PHE A 112 -2.35 -1.47 -10.30
C PHE A 112 -3.03 -2.84 -10.32
N LEU A 113 -2.30 -3.86 -10.77
CA LEU A 113 -2.80 -5.24 -10.89
C LEU A 113 -2.14 -6.21 -9.89
N ASN A 114 -1.33 -5.68 -8.95
CA ASN A 114 -0.63 -6.46 -7.93
C ASN A 114 0.23 -7.62 -8.48
N GLY A 115 0.92 -7.39 -9.60
CA GLY A 115 1.95 -8.31 -10.10
C GLY A 115 3.30 -8.03 -9.44
N ALA A 116 4.11 -9.08 -9.25
CA ALA A 116 5.48 -9.00 -8.76
C ALA A 116 6.32 -10.16 -9.33
N GLY A 117 7.63 -9.95 -9.45
CA GLY A 117 8.59 -10.98 -9.85
C GLY A 117 9.11 -11.84 -8.68
N PHE A 118 9.68 -12.99 -8.99
CA PHE A 118 10.53 -13.76 -8.06
C PHE A 118 11.54 -14.62 -8.84
N THR A 119 12.64 -14.96 -8.18
CA THR A 119 13.69 -15.86 -8.69
C THR A 119 13.87 -17.02 -7.72
N GLU A 120 13.90 -18.27 -8.20
CA GLU A 120 14.04 -19.46 -7.36
C GLU A 120 15.17 -20.38 -7.87
N GLY A 121 15.97 -20.93 -6.95
CA GLY A 121 17.03 -21.86 -7.31
C GLY A 121 17.84 -22.43 -6.14
N GLY A 122 18.96 -23.08 -6.48
CA GLY A 122 19.97 -23.47 -5.51
C GLY A 122 20.86 -22.27 -5.17
N TYR A 123 20.99 -21.98 -3.88
CA TYR A 123 21.84 -20.89 -3.38
C TYR A 123 22.99 -21.47 -2.56
N ARG A 124 24.22 -21.03 -2.83
CA ARG A 124 25.41 -21.51 -2.12
C ARG A 124 25.53 -20.85 -0.74
N MET A 125 25.63 -21.67 0.30
CA MET A 125 25.82 -21.25 1.68
C MET A 125 27.31 -21.04 2.00
N GLU A 126 27.60 -20.42 3.14
CA GLU A 126 28.97 -20.12 3.58
C GLU A 126 29.86 -21.37 3.71
N ASP A 127 29.29 -22.49 4.17
CA ASP A 127 29.99 -23.79 4.30
C ASP A 127 30.20 -24.50 2.95
N GLY A 128 29.77 -23.90 1.84
CA GLY A 128 29.86 -24.45 0.50
C GLY A 128 28.71 -25.40 0.13
N SER A 129 27.79 -25.70 1.03
CA SER A 129 26.58 -26.47 0.72
C SER A 129 25.60 -25.67 -0.15
N THR A 130 24.68 -26.36 -0.83
CA THR A 130 23.63 -25.73 -1.63
C THR A 130 22.29 -25.81 -0.90
N ARG A 131 21.69 -24.66 -0.62
CA ARG A 131 20.30 -24.55 -0.17
C ARG A 131 19.36 -24.51 -1.38
N VAL A 132 18.66 -25.62 -1.61
CA VAL A 132 17.65 -25.73 -2.68
C VAL A 132 16.39 -24.93 -2.34
N SER A 133 15.63 -24.55 -3.37
CA SER A 133 14.38 -23.78 -3.24
C SER A 133 14.56 -22.44 -2.49
N THR A 134 15.70 -21.80 -2.68
CA THR A 134 15.93 -20.44 -2.17
C THR A 134 15.29 -19.44 -3.13
N ARG A 135 14.59 -18.44 -2.58
CA ARG A 135 13.98 -17.34 -3.32
C ARG A 135 14.61 -16.01 -2.91
N ASP A 136 14.44 -15.00 -3.77
CA ASP A 136 14.80 -13.61 -3.50
C ASP A 136 13.83 -12.90 -2.52
N ASN A 137 12.63 -13.45 -2.28
CA ASN A 137 11.61 -12.92 -1.36
C ASN A 137 11.92 -13.11 0.14
#